data_AF-A0A641ALQ9-F1
#
_entry.id   AF-A0A641ALQ9-F1
#
_cell.length_a   1.000
_cell.length_b   1.000
_cell.length_c   1.000
_cell.angle_alpha   90.00
_cell.angle_beta   90.00
_cell.angle_gamma   90.00
#
_symmetry.space_group_name_H-M   'P 1'
#
loop_
_entity.id
_entity.type
_entity.pdbx_description
1 polymer ?
#
loop_
_entity_poly.entity_id
_entity_poly.type
_entity_poly.pdbx_seq_one_letter_code
_entity_poly.pdbx_strand_id
1 'polypeptide(L)'
;MAFVVLTAGAACDADGGTGGPRRSCEEADPAVVKQIMAGAKTNFRPTPPDGGTGVLVDHLELLKSGVGQLPEKDRKFGADQLVVLLVTTVLGGKDASGGISGYDGPLYFALDADGKLLGPAGEFTASHFNLESPADAGWLAWGDKVETSKLGNDLFGCVDPD
;
A
#
# COMPACT_ATOMS: atom_id res chain seq x y z
N MET A 1 -50.35 30.31 -1.62
CA MET A 1 -49.76 30.46 -2.96
C MET A 1 -48.32 29.99 -2.87
N ALA A 2 -48.01 28.90 -3.57
CA ALA A 2 -46.70 28.29 -3.62
C ALA A 2 -45.99 28.72 -4.91
N PHE A 3 -44.68 28.98 -4.84
CA PHE A 3 -43.80 28.94 -5.99
C PHE A 3 -42.54 28.15 -5.60
N VAL A 4 -42.38 27.01 -6.28
CA VAL A 4 -41.22 26.12 -6.25
C VAL A 4 -40.27 26.60 -7.35
N VAL A 5 -38.99 26.78 -7.04
CA VAL A 5 -37.94 26.95 -8.06
C VAL A 5 -37.27 25.60 -8.26
N LEU A 6 -37.50 25.03 -9.45
CA LEU A 6 -36.79 23.89 -10.02
C LEU A 6 -35.46 24.39 -10.60
N THR A 7 -34.33 23.88 -10.11
CA THR A 7 -33.07 23.86 -10.87
C THR A 7 -32.75 22.42 -11.21
N ALA A 8 -32.97 22.09 -12.48
CA ALA A 8 -32.47 20.90 -13.12
C ALA A 8 -30.96 21.02 -13.30
N GLY A 9 -30.21 19.98 -12.95
CA GLY A 9 -28.77 19.89 -13.14
C GLY A 9 -28.29 18.46 -12.96
N ALA A 10 -28.35 17.70 -14.06
CA ALA A 10 -27.67 16.43 -14.34
C ALA A 10 -27.79 15.31 -13.28
N ALA A 11 -28.89 14.56 -13.35
CA ALA A 11 -28.88 13.15 -12.97
C ALA A 11 -28.22 12.35 -14.10
N CYS A 12 -27.03 11.81 -13.85
CA CYS A 12 -26.47 10.72 -14.66
C CYS A 12 -27.09 9.41 -14.13
N ASP A 13 -28.10 8.91 -14.84
CA ASP A 13 -28.59 7.54 -14.69
C ASP A 13 -28.32 6.78 -16.01
N ALA A 14 -27.38 5.83 -15.94
CA ALA A 14 -27.25 4.58 -16.69
C ALA A 14 -25.90 3.96 -16.23
N ASP A 15 -25.75 2.69 -15.85
CA ASP A 15 -26.48 1.50 -16.26
C ASP A 15 -26.35 0.39 -15.20
N GLY A 16 -27.20 -0.62 -15.30
CA GLY A 16 -27.38 -1.69 -14.33
C GLY A 16 -26.18 -2.63 -14.22
N GLY A 17 -25.90 -3.04 -12.98
CA GLY A 17 -24.92 -4.06 -12.64
C GLY A 17 -25.21 -4.57 -11.24
N THR A 18 -25.81 -5.75 -11.19
CA THR A 18 -26.01 -6.63 -10.05
C THR A 18 -25.03 -6.38 -8.89
N GLY A 19 -25.56 -6.19 -7.68
CA GLY A 19 -24.78 -6.04 -6.45
C GLY A 19 -23.83 -7.21 -6.23
N GLY A 20 -22.57 -7.02 -6.62
CA GLY A 20 -21.39 -7.72 -6.13
C GLY A 20 -20.64 -6.81 -5.15
N PRO A 21 -19.73 -7.36 -4.31
CA PRO A 21 -19.03 -6.57 -3.31
C PRO A 21 -18.27 -5.40 -3.95
N ARG A 22 -18.43 -4.21 -3.35
CA ARG A 22 -17.76 -2.97 -3.75
C ARG A 22 -16.25 -3.17 -3.90
N ARG A 23 -15.72 -2.57 -4.97
CA ARG A 23 -14.32 -2.42 -5.39
C ARG A 23 -13.34 -2.46 -4.22
N SER A 24 -12.50 -3.49 -4.17
CA SER A 24 -11.41 -3.61 -3.18
C SER A 24 -10.19 -2.74 -3.50
N CYS A 25 -10.28 -1.83 -4.48
CA CYS A 25 -9.18 -1.01 -4.99
C CYS A 25 -9.65 0.38 -5.32
N GLU A 26 -9.69 1.22 -4.30
CA GLU A 26 -9.72 2.66 -4.48
C GLU A 26 -8.27 3.17 -4.53
N GLU A 27 -8.04 4.30 -5.19
CA GLU A 27 -6.73 4.94 -5.17
C GLU A 27 -6.45 5.44 -3.74
N ALA A 28 -5.24 5.21 -3.23
CA ALA A 28 -4.89 5.67 -1.90
C ALA A 28 -4.78 7.21 -1.86
N ASP A 29 -5.14 7.82 -0.73
CA ASP A 29 -5.03 9.27 -0.56
C ASP A 29 -3.58 9.74 -0.84
N PRO A 30 -3.37 10.69 -1.79
CA PRO A 30 -2.04 11.20 -2.11
C PRO A 30 -1.26 11.75 -0.92
N ALA A 31 -1.94 12.30 0.10
CA ALA A 31 -1.31 12.77 1.33
C ALA A 31 -0.74 11.62 2.16
N VAL A 32 -1.47 10.51 2.26
CA VAL A 32 -1.03 9.28 2.93
C VAL A 32 0.14 8.66 2.17
N VAL A 33 0.03 8.55 0.84
CA VAL A 33 1.10 8.03 -0.01
C VAL A 33 2.38 8.87 0.14
N LYS A 34 2.26 10.20 0.12
CA LYS A 34 3.39 11.11 0.33
C LYS A 34 4.01 10.93 1.72
N GLN A 35 3.19 10.77 2.76
CA GLN A 35 3.67 10.51 4.12
C GLN A 35 4.45 9.19 4.18
N ILE A 36 3.93 8.12 3.56
CA ILE A 36 4.59 6.82 3.53
C ILE A 36 5.94 6.90 2.79
N MET A 37 5.94 7.46 1.57
CA MET A 37 7.14 7.55 0.74
C MET A 37 8.22 8.46 1.35
N ALA A 38 7.84 9.46 2.16
CA ALA A 38 8.81 10.25 2.93
C ALA A 38 9.56 9.41 4.00
N GLY A 39 8.97 8.30 4.43
CA GLY A 39 9.60 7.32 5.31
C GLY A 39 10.41 6.25 4.59
N ALA A 40 10.44 6.21 3.26
CA ALA A 40 11.19 5.18 2.53
C ALA A 40 12.70 5.28 2.83
N LYS A 41 13.34 4.14 3.09
CA LYS A 41 14.80 4.09 3.23
C LYS A 41 15.44 4.42 1.89
N THR A 42 16.51 5.19 1.93
CA THR A 42 17.37 5.47 0.78
C THR A 42 18.79 5.03 1.09
N ASN A 43 19.59 4.78 0.07
CA ASN A 43 21.00 4.42 0.18
C ASN A 43 21.26 3.23 1.12
N PHE A 44 20.46 2.19 1.02
CA PHE A 44 20.55 1.01 1.90
C PHE A 44 20.88 -0.25 1.11
N ARG A 45 21.47 -1.24 1.79
CA ARG A 45 21.78 -2.56 1.24
C ARG A 45 20.99 -3.61 2.02
N PRO A 46 19.92 -4.18 1.45
CA PRO A 46 19.24 -5.31 2.09
C PRO A 46 20.26 -6.45 2.25
N THR A 47 20.25 -7.08 3.42
CA THR A 47 21.14 -8.22 3.69
C THR A 47 20.53 -9.45 3.02
N PRO A 48 21.21 -10.06 2.03
CA PRO A 48 20.68 -11.25 1.40
C PRO A 48 20.75 -12.46 2.35
N PRO A 49 19.92 -13.50 2.14
CA PRO A 49 19.92 -14.69 3.00
C PRO A 49 21.25 -15.45 3.08
N ASP A 50 22.10 -15.30 2.07
CA ASP A 50 23.42 -15.93 1.98
C ASP A 50 24.53 -15.15 2.71
N GLY A 51 24.22 -13.98 3.29
CA GLY A 51 25.18 -13.13 3.99
C GLY A 51 26.13 -12.35 3.08
N GLY A 52 25.91 -12.36 1.76
CA GLY A 52 26.70 -11.61 0.80
C GLY A 52 26.51 -10.10 0.88
N THR A 53 27.34 -9.34 0.15
CA THR A 53 27.14 -7.90 -0.01
C THR A 53 25.93 -7.67 -0.92
N GLY A 54 24.78 -7.30 -0.34
CA GLY A 54 23.58 -6.97 -1.10
C GLY A 54 23.76 -5.76 -2.01
N VAL A 55 22.83 -5.58 -2.95
CA VAL A 55 22.84 -4.49 -3.94
C VAL A 55 22.48 -3.17 -3.27
N LEU A 56 23.13 -2.07 -3.67
CA LEU A 56 22.74 -0.75 -3.19
C LEU A 56 21.41 -0.34 -3.81
N VAL A 57 20.38 -0.22 -2.97
CA VAL A 57 19.13 0.46 -3.29
C VAL A 57 19.34 1.94 -3.01
N ASP A 58 19.30 2.75 -4.06
CA ASP A 58 19.39 4.21 -3.96
C ASP A 58 18.11 4.77 -3.34
N HIS A 59 16.97 4.45 -3.96
CA HIS A 59 15.65 4.81 -3.43
C HIS A 59 14.55 3.88 -3.97
N LEU A 60 13.35 4.03 -3.42
CA LEU A 60 12.13 3.40 -3.92
C LEU A 60 11.33 4.43 -4.71
N GLU A 61 10.88 4.06 -5.89
CA GLU A 61 9.98 4.87 -6.71
C GLU A 61 8.58 4.25 -6.70
N LEU A 62 7.57 5.07 -6.44
CA LEU A 62 6.18 4.63 -6.45
C LEU A 62 5.71 4.46 -7.90
N LEU A 63 5.22 3.27 -8.24
CA LEU A 63 4.57 3.00 -9.52
C LEU A 63 3.06 3.23 -9.42
N LYS A 64 2.43 2.65 -8.40
CA LYS A 64 0.98 2.72 -8.20
C LYS A 64 0.62 2.51 -6.74
N SER A 65 -0.57 2.96 -6.35
CA SER A 65 -1.09 2.75 -5.01
C SER A 65 -2.55 2.32 -5.05
N GLY A 66 -2.98 1.63 -4.00
CA GLY A 66 -4.36 1.24 -3.79
C GLY A 66 -4.68 1.15 -2.31
N VAL A 67 -5.95 1.27 -1.98
CA VAL A 67 -6.46 1.11 -0.62
C VAL A 67 -7.72 0.25 -0.65
N GLY A 68 -7.86 -0.57 0.40
CA GLY A 68 -9.01 -1.44 0.59
C GLY A 68 -9.35 -1.59 2.06
N GLN A 69 -10.64 -1.73 2.35
CA GLN A 69 -11.10 -1.92 3.71
C GLN A 69 -10.81 -3.35 4.19
N LEU A 70 -10.25 -3.49 5.39
CA LEU A 70 -10.01 -4.78 6.02
C LEU A 70 -11.34 -5.49 6.33
N PRO A 71 -11.44 -6.81 6.07
CA PRO A 71 -12.54 -7.62 6.59
C PRO A 71 -12.59 -7.51 8.11
N GLU A 72 -13.79 -7.49 8.71
CA GLU A 72 -13.96 -7.35 10.16
C GLU A 72 -13.12 -8.34 10.98
N LYS A 73 -12.99 -9.59 10.48
CA LYS A 73 -12.19 -10.65 11.11
C LYS A 73 -10.68 -10.35 11.18
N ASP A 74 -10.18 -9.48 10.32
CA ASP A 74 -8.77 -9.14 10.18
C ASP A 74 -8.44 -7.77 10.82
N ARG A 75 -9.44 -6.99 11.24
CA ARG A 75 -9.26 -5.70 11.94
C ARG A 75 -8.70 -5.94 13.34
N LYS A 76 -7.47 -5.50 13.57
CA LYS A 76 -6.76 -5.56 14.86
C LYS A 76 -5.91 -4.32 15.03
N PHE A 77 -5.50 -4.02 16.26
CA PHE A 77 -4.58 -2.92 16.56
C PHE A 77 -5.06 -1.54 16.06
N GLY A 78 -6.37 -1.35 15.96
CA GLY A 78 -6.98 -0.14 15.41
C GLY A 78 -6.97 -0.02 13.88
N ALA A 79 -6.42 -1.00 13.16
CA ALA A 79 -6.41 -0.99 11.70
C ALA A 79 -7.80 -1.29 11.11
N ASP A 80 -8.26 -0.41 10.21
CA ASP A 80 -9.51 -0.54 9.45
C ASP A 80 -9.26 -0.72 7.95
N GLN A 81 -8.16 -0.18 7.43
CA GLN A 81 -7.83 -0.21 6.02
C GLN A 81 -6.40 -0.70 5.78
N LEU A 82 -6.19 -1.28 4.60
CA LEU A 82 -4.88 -1.67 4.09
C LEU A 82 -4.58 -0.86 2.83
N VAL A 83 -3.44 -0.19 2.83
CA VAL A 83 -2.86 0.48 1.66
C VAL A 83 -1.79 -0.43 1.07
N VAL A 84 -1.79 -0.59 -0.25
CA VAL A 84 -0.71 -1.21 -1.00
C VAL A 84 -0.02 -0.15 -1.84
N LEU A 85 1.31 -0.16 -1.85
CA LEU A 85 2.13 0.60 -2.78
C LEU A 85 2.87 -0.41 -3.65
N LEU A 86 2.65 -0.36 -4.97
CA LEU A 86 3.56 -1.00 -5.92
C LEU A 86 4.73 -0.03 -6.11
N VAL A 87 5.93 -0.49 -5.76
CA VAL A 87 7.15 0.29 -5.93
C VAL A 87 8.14 -0.44 -6.82
N THR A 88 9.01 0.32 -7.48
CA THR A 88 10.23 -0.19 -8.10
C THR A 88 11.44 0.23 -7.28
N THR A 89 12.44 -0.63 -7.21
CA THR A 89 13.73 -0.34 -6.57
C THR A 89 14.67 0.30 -7.59
N VAL A 90 15.10 1.53 -7.31
CA VAL A 90 16.13 2.19 -8.10
C VAL A 90 17.49 1.84 -7.53
N LEU A 91 18.32 1.19 -8.34
CA LEU A 91 19.65 0.74 -7.93
C LEU A 91 20.68 1.85 -8.11
N GLY A 92 21.57 1.97 -7.13
CA GLY A 92 22.62 3.00 -7.10
C GLY A 92 24.04 2.42 -7.15
N GLY A 93 25.00 3.33 -7.32
CA GLY A 93 26.42 3.04 -7.16
C GLY A 93 27.02 2.11 -8.22
N LYS A 94 28.16 1.49 -7.90
CA LYS A 94 28.88 0.60 -8.84
C LYS A 94 28.07 -0.65 -9.19
N ASP A 95 27.14 -1.05 -8.32
CA ASP A 95 26.35 -2.27 -8.48
C ASP A 95 25.27 -2.12 -9.55
N ALA A 96 24.80 -0.89 -9.81
CA ALA A 96 23.85 -0.59 -10.89
C ALA A 96 24.44 -0.85 -12.30
N SER A 97 25.77 -0.84 -12.45
CA SER A 97 26.44 -1.04 -13.74
C SER A 97 26.56 -2.50 -14.18
N GLY A 98 26.24 -3.45 -13.29
CA GLY A 98 26.40 -4.89 -13.51
C GLY A 98 25.25 -5.60 -14.23
N GLY A 99 24.21 -4.88 -14.66
CA GLY A 99 23.02 -5.49 -15.26
C GLY A 99 22.09 -6.18 -14.25
N ILE A 100 22.26 -5.89 -12.95
CA ILE A 100 21.33 -6.32 -11.91
C ILE A 100 20.06 -5.49 -12.10
N SER A 101 18.91 -6.13 -12.32
CA SER A 101 17.62 -5.45 -12.38
C SER A 101 17.11 -5.16 -10.97
N GLY A 102 16.44 -4.02 -10.80
CA GLY A 102 15.61 -3.78 -9.63
C GLY A 102 14.49 -4.82 -9.53
N TYR A 103 13.92 -4.94 -8.34
CA TYR A 103 12.65 -5.60 -8.08
C TYR A 103 11.51 -4.58 -8.07
N ASP A 104 10.38 -4.99 -8.63
CA ASP A 104 9.09 -4.33 -8.49
C ASP A 104 8.21 -5.17 -7.58
N GLY A 105 7.56 -4.54 -6.61
CA GLY A 105 6.52 -5.25 -5.89
C GLY A 105 5.85 -4.50 -4.76
N PRO A 106 4.90 -5.19 -4.09
CA PRO A 106 3.97 -4.57 -3.19
C PRO A 106 4.57 -4.36 -1.80
N LEU A 107 4.28 -3.20 -1.23
CA LEU A 107 4.56 -2.85 0.16
C LEU A 107 3.25 -2.43 0.81
N TYR A 108 2.94 -2.98 1.98
CA TYR A 108 1.64 -2.82 2.63
C TYR A 108 1.70 -1.97 3.90
N PHE A 109 0.67 -1.15 4.11
CA PHE A 109 0.56 -0.25 5.24
C PHE A 109 -0.85 -0.29 5.81
N ALA A 110 -0.98 -0.11 7.11
CA ALA A 110 -2.28 -0.09 7.78
C ALA A 110 -2.69 1.35 8.10
N LEU A 111 -3.97 1.66 7.87
CA LEU A 111 -4.61 2.89 8.33
C LEU A 111 -5.69 2.57 9.36
N ASP A 112 -5.97 3.52 10.25
CA ASP A 112 -7.16 3.47 11.10
C ASP A 112 -8.44 3.87 10.34
N ALA A 113 -9.57 3.87 11.05
CA ALA A 113 -10.87 4.20 10.47
C ALA A 113 -10.99 5.65 9.97
N ASP A 114 -10.11 6.54 10.45
CA ASP A 114 -10.04 7.94 10.04
C ASP A 114 -9.04 8.17 8.89
N GLY A 115 -8.41 7.09 8.38
CA GLY A 115 -7.43 7.14 7.30
C GLY A 115 -6.03 7.56 7.74
N LYS A 116 -5.75 7.59 9.06
CA LYS A 116 -4.42 7.93 9.57
C LYS A 116 -3.49 6.71 9.49
N LEU A 117 -2.27 6.95 9.01
CA LEU A 117 -1.22 5.93 8.95
C LEU A 117 -0.86 5.40 10.34
N LEU A 118 -1.03 4.09 10.52
CA LEU A 118 -0.61 3.37 11.73
C LEU A 118 0.82 2.84 11.62
N GLY A 119 1.23 2.40 10.42
CA GLY A 119 2.59 1.93 10.16
C GLY A 119 2.67 0.90 9.04
N PRO A 120 3.89 0.39 8.75
CA PRO A 120 4.09 -0.69 7.80
C PRO A 120 3.44 -1.98 8.32
N ALA A 121 2.73 -2.69 7.46
CA ALA A 121 2.22 -4.03 7.76
C ALA A 121 3.28 -5.04 7.34
N GLY A 122 3.65 -5.96 8.24
CA GLY A 122 4.57 -7.05 7.91
C GLY A 122 6.06 -6.71 8.01
N GLU A 123 6.87 -7.75 8.20
CA GLU A 123 8.33 -7.61 8.38
C GLU A 123 9.01 -7.13 7.09
N PHE A 124 8.55 -7.64 5.95
CA PHE A 124 9.10 -7.26 4.65
C PHE A 124 8.92 -5.76 4.40
N THR A 125 7.69 -5.24 4.52
CA THR A 125 7.43 -3.81 4.34
C THR A 125 8.19 -2.96 5.36
N ALA A 126 8.19 -3.34 6.64
CA ALA A 126 8.89 -2.61 7.68
C ALA A 126 10.41 -2.49 7.41
N SER A 127 11.02 -3.50 6.80
CA SER A 127 12.46 -3.46 6.49
C SER A 127 12.86 -2.38 5.47
N HIS A 128 11.92 -1.88 4.67
CA HIS A 128 12.13 -0.90 3.60
C HIS A 128 11.86 0.56 4.02
N PHE A 129 11.33 0.78 5.23
CA PHE A 129 10.92 2.12 5.69
C PHE A 129 11.49 2.45 7.07
N ASN A 130 11.75 3.74 7.30
CA ASN A 130 12.05 4.35 8.59
C ASN A 130 10.74 4.87 9.22
N LEU A 131 9.73 4.01 9.30
CA LEU A 131 8.43 4.32 9.90
C LEU A 131 8.28 3.48 11.17
N GLU A 132 7.77 4.11 12.23
CA GLU A 132 7.46 3.38 13.45
C GLU A 132 6.27 2.45 13.23
N SER A 133 6.40 1.21 13.69
CA SER A 133 5.26 0.30 13.85
C SER A 133 4.66 0.49 15.24
N PRO A 134 3.36 0.19 15.43
CA PRO A 134 2.78 0.00 16.75
C PRO A 134 3.64 -0.92 17.62
N ALA A 135 3.82 -0.56 18.89
CA ALA A 135 4.66 -1.28 19.84
C ALA A 135 4.10 -2.65 20.28
N ASP A 136 2.96 -3.06 19.71
CA ASP A 136 2.32 -4.34 19.96
C ASP A 136 3.14 -5.50 19.37
N ALA A 137 3.54 -6.45 20.22
CA ALA A 137 4.36 -7.60 19.84
C ALA A 137 3.76 -8.51 18.74
N GLY A 138 2.47 -8.35 18.44
CA GLY A 138 1.77 -9.09 17.38
C GLY A 138 1.57 -8.32 16.08
N TRP A 139 2.03 -7.06 15.99
CA TRP A 139 1.75 -6.18 14.85
C TRP A 139 2.32 -6.73 13.53
N LEU A 140 3.63 -7.00 13.48
CA LEU A 140 4.28 -7.45 12.24
C LEU A 140 3.74 -8.81 11.79
N ALA A 141 3.63 -9.77 12.70
CA ALA A 141 3.07 -11.09 12.42
C ALA A 141 1.58 -11.08 12.00
N TRP A 142 0.82 -10.05 12.41
CA TRP A 142 -0.52 -9.80 11.88
C TRP A 142 -0.46 -9.22 10.47
N GLY A 143 0.43 -8.25 10.24
CA GLY A 143 0.69 -7.68 8.93
C GLY A 143 1.04 -8.75 7.90
N ASP A 144 1.99 -9.65 8.18
CA ASP A 144 2.39 -10.75 7.27
C ASP A 144 1.19 -11.64 6.85
N LYS A 145 0.24 -11.85 7.77
CA LYS A 145 -1.00 -12.60 7.48
C LYS A 145 -1.98 -11.81 6.61
N VAL A 146 -2.02 -10.50 6.77
CA VAL A 146 -2.88 -9.61 5.99
C VAL A 146 -2.32 -9.42 4.57
N GLU A 147 -1.00 -9.29 4.41
CA GLU A 147 -0.33 -9.23 3.10
C GLU A 147 -0.67 -10.45 2.24
N THR A 148 -0.69 -11.64 2.85
CA THR A 148 -1.00 -12.90 2.18
C THR A 148 -2.50 -13.26 2.15
N SER A 149 -3.35 -12.39 2.69
CA SER A 149 -4.81 -12.59 2.70
C SER A 149 -5.44 -12.36 1.33
N LYS A 150 -6.71 -12.76 1.17
CA LYS A 150 -7.48 -12.45 -0.05
C LYS A 150 -7.46 -10.95 -0.36
N LEU A 151 -7.62 -10.08 0.63
CA LEU A 151 -7.58 -8.63 0.41
C LEU A 151 -6.20 -8.17 -0.07
N GLY A 152 -5.12 -8.66 0.54
CA GLY A 152 -3.74 -8.31 0.16
C GLY A 152 -3.43 -8.69 -1.28
N ASN A 153 -3.86 -9.89 -1.70
CA ASN A 153 -3.74 -10.38 -3.07
C ASN A 153 -4.63 -9.59 -4.05
N ASP A 154 -5.89 -9.30 -3.67
CA ASP A 154 -6.81 -8.50 -4.49
C ASP A 154 -6.25 -7.09 -4.72
N LEU A 155 -5.69 -6.46 -3.67
CA LEU A 155 -5.05 -5.15 -3.73
C LEU A 155 -3.80 -5.17 -4.63
N PHE A 156 -2.96 -6.20 -4.49
CA PHE A 156 -1.80 -6.37 -5.35
C PHE A 156 -2.18 -6.47 -6.82
N GLY A 157 -3.12 -7.36 -7.17
CA GLY A 157 -3.59 -7.52 -8.56
C GLY A 157 -4.26 -6.27 -9.15
N CYS A 158 -4.64 -5.28 -8.33
CA CYS A 158 -5.09 -4.00 -8.84
C CYS A 158 -3.95 -3.01 -9.15
N VAL A 159 -2.89 -3.03 -8.34
CA VAL A 159 -1.75 -2.14 -8.53
C VAL A 159 -0.74 -2.71 -9.52
N ASP A 160 -0.73 -4.03 -9.68
CA ASP A 160 0.04 -4.78 -10.67
C ASP A 160 -0.90 -5.40 -11.71
N PRO A 161 -1.35 -4.62 -12.73
CA PRO A 161 -2.33 -5.09 -13.72
C PRO A 161 -1.71 -5.94 -14.84
N ASP A 162 -0.39 -6.15 -14.83
CA ASP A 162 0.40 -6.74 -15.93
C ASP A 162 0.76 -8.22 -15.69
#